data_AF-A0A519PCM9-F1
#
_entry.id   AF-A0A519PCM9-F1
#
_cell.length_a   1.000
_cell.length_b   1.000
_cell.length_c   1.000
_cell.angle_alpha   90.00
_cell.angle_beta   90.00
_cell.angle_gamma   90.00
#
_symmetry.space_group_name_H-M   'P 1'
#
loop_
_entity.id
_entity.type
_entity.pdbx_description
1 polymer ?
#
loop_
_entity_poly.entity_id
_entity_poly.type
_entity_poly.pdbx_seq_one_letter_code
_entity_poly.pdbx_strand_id
1 'polypeptide(L)' 'MRVLLIEDDHATAQSIELMLKSEGFNVYTTDLGEEGIDLGKIYDYDLILLDLS' A
#
# COMPACT_ATOMS: atom_id res chain seq x y z
N MET A 1 -11.45 5.89 2.60
CA MET A 1 -10.19 5.71 3.32
C MET A 1 -9.13 5.26 2.32
N ARG A 2 -7.99 5.95 2.29
CA ARG A 2 -6.87 5.72 1.36
C ARG A 2 -5.79 4.94 2.08
N VAL A 3 -5.36 3.83 1.49
CA VAL A 3 -4.33 2.95 2.03
C VAL A 3 -3.14 2.95 1.09
N LEU A 4 -1.94 3.12 1.65
CA LEU A 4 -0.68 2.88 0.95
C LEU A 4 -0.16 1.50 1.38
N LEU A 5 0.06 0.60 0.42
CA LEU A 5 0.66 -0.71 0.62
C LEU A 5 2.05 -0.71 -0.02
N ILE A 6 3.07 -1.03 0.78
CA ILE A 6 4.46 -1.14 0.37
C ILE A 6 4.87 -2.60 0.57
N GLU A 7 5.05 -3.33 -0.52
CA GLU A 7 5.23 -4.78 -0.54
C GLU A 7 5.94 -5.19 -1.84
N ASP A 8 7.07 -5.89 -1.74
CA ASP A 8 7.89 -6.30 -2.88
C ASP A 8 7.43 -7.66 -3.47
N ASP A 9 6.81 -8.53 -2.66
CA ASP A 9 6.19 -9.76 -3.18
C ASP A 9 4.86 -9.46 -3.88
N HIS A 10 4.87 -9.49 -5.21
CA HIS A 10 3.69 -9.19 -6.01
C HIS A 10 2.46 -10.07 -5.69
N ALA A 11 2.66 -11.33 -5.29
CA ALA A 11 1.55 -12.22 -4.97
C ALA A 11 0.85 -11.81 -3.67
N THR A 12 1.63 -11.44 -2.66
CA THR A 12 1.18 -10.90 -1.38
C THR A 12 0.52 -9.53 -1.59
N ALA A 13 1.18 -8.64 -2.33
CA ALA A 13 0.64 -7.31 -2.66
C ALA A 13 -0.74 -7.41 -3.32
N GLN A 14 -0.88 -8.26 -4.34
CA GLN A 14 -2.15 -8.45 -5.05
C GLN A 14 -3.25 -9.02 -4.15
N SER A 15 -2.90 -9.97 -3.27
CA SER A 15 -3.85 -10.57 -2.34
C SER A 15 -4.39 -9.55 -1.34
N ILE A 16 -3.52 -8.72 -0.78
CA ILE A 16 -3.88 -7.65 0.16
C ILE A 16 -4.68 -6.56 -0.56
N GLU A 17 -4.24 -6.16 -1.76
CA GLU A 17 -4.93 -5.15 -2.56
C GLU A 17 -6.37 -5.56 -2.88
N LEU A 18 -6.58 -6.81 -3.31
CA LEU A 18 -7.92 -7.35 -3.59
C LEU A 18 -8.80 -7.36 -2.34
N MET A 19 -8.27 -7.82 -1.21
CA MET A 19 -8.99 -7.82 0.07
C MET A 19 -9.45 -6.40 0.43
N LEU A 20 -8.53 -5.45 0.45
CA LEU A 20 -8.83 -4.07 0.83
C LEU A 20 -9.78 -3.37 -0.16
N LYS A 21 -9.60 -3.59 -1.47
CA LYS A 21 -10.53 -3.08 -2.49
C LYS A 21 -11.93 -3.67 -2.35
N SER A 22 -12.04 -4.94 -1.96
CA SER A 22 -13.35 -5.59 -1.73
C SER A 22 -14.13 -4.98 -0.56
N GLU A 23 -13.42 -4.44 0.42
CA GLU A 23 -13.98 -3.69 1.56
C GLU A 23 -14.24 -2.20 1.21
N GLY A 24 -14.00 -1.78 -0.04
CA GLY A 24 -14.25 -0.42 -0.51
C GLY A 24 -13.12 0.57 -0.22
N PHE A 25 -11.91 0.09 0.11
CA PHE A 25 -10.75 0.95 0.28
C PHE A 25 -10.09 1.34 -1.04
N ASN A 26 -9.56 2.56 -1.09
CA ASN A 26 -8.72 3.01 -2.19
C ASN A 26 -7.27 2.66 -1.86
N VAL A 27 -6.75 1.61 -2.48
CA VAL A 27 -5.41 1.10 -2.23
C VAL A 27 -4.46 1.59 -3.32
N TYR A 28 -3.32 2.11 -2.88
CA TYR A 28 -2.16 2.39 -3.72
C TYR A 28 -1.04 1.45 -3.32
N THR A 29 -0.39 0.85 -4.30
CA THR A 29 0.67 -0.16 -4.11
C THR A 29 1.97 0.34 -4.70
N THR A 30 3.07 0.09 -4.00
CA THR A 30 4.45 0.25 -4.49
C THR A 30 5.30 -0.89 -3.95
N ASP A 31 6.29 -1.31 -4.72
CA ASP A 31 7.30 -2.32 -4.35
C ASP A 31 8.61 -1.68 -3.83
N LEU A 32 8.68 -0.35 -3.84
CA LEU A 32 9.86 0.40 -3.44
C LEU A 32 9.61 1.17 -2.14
N GLY A 33 10.38 0.85 -1.09
CA GLY A 33 10.30 1.57 0.18
C GLY A 33 10.59 3.07 0.07
N GLU A 34 11.52 3.47 -0.79
CA GLU A 34 11.82 4.90 -1.04
C GLU A 34 10.62 5.64 -1.64
N GLU A 35 9.96 5.04 -2.64
CA GLU A 35 8.74 5.60 -3.23
C GLU A 35 7.61 5.65 -2.18
N GLY A 36 7.46 4.60 -1.38
CA GLY A 36 6.49 4.57 -0.27
C GLY A 36 6.69 5.71 0.74
N ILE A 37 7.94 6.07 1.04
CA ILE A 37 8.27 7.21 1.91
C ILE A 37 7.87 8.53 1.26
N ASP A 38 8.18 8.72 -0.03
CA ASP A 38 7.84 9.95 -0.74
C ASP A 38 6.33 10.11 -0.88
N LEU A 39 5.62 9.03 -1.23
CA LEU A 39 4.16 8.98 -1.29
C LEU A 39 3.53 9.30 0.08
N GLY A 40 4.03 8.68 1.15
CA GLY A 40 3.53 8.89 2.51
C GLY A 40 3.76 10.30 3.06
N LYS A 41 4.72 11.05 2.51
CA LYS A 41 4.97 12.46 2.86
C LYS A 41 4.13 13.44 2.06
N ILE A 42 3.83 13.11 0.79
CA ILE A 42 3.15 14.00 -0.15
C ILE A 42 1.63 13.88 -0.03
N TYR A 43 1.13 12.68 0.23
CA TYR A 43 -0.31 12.39 0.23
C TYR A 43 -0.82 12.06 1.63
N ASP A 44 -2.03 12.52 1.92
CA ASP A 44 -2.76 12.19 3.15
C ASP A 44 -3.37 10.77 3.03
N TYR A 45 -2.56 9.76 3.34
CA TYR A 45 -3.03 8.39 3.54
C TYR A 45 -3.58 8.21 4.96
N ASP A 46 -4.67 7.46 5.09
CA ASP A 46 -5.27 7.15 6.39
C ASP A 46 -4.56 5.96 7.06
N LEU A 47 -3.93 5.09 6.27
CA LEU A 47 -3.22 3.90 6.71
C LEU A 47 -2.06 3.59 5.77
N ILE A 48 -0.92 3.20 6.34
CA ILE A 48 0.23 2.68 5.61
C ILE A 48 0.49 1.25 6.09
N LEU A 49 0.52 0.31 5.15
CA LEU A 49 0.96 -1.07 5.35
C LEU A 49 2.33 -1.21 4.70
N LEU A 50 3.33 -1.58 5.49
CA LEU A 50 4.71 -1.70 5.06
C LEU A 50 5.19 -3.10 5.44
N ASP A 51 5.64 -3.86 4.43
CA ASP A 51 6.42 -5.04 4.69
C ASP A 51 7.89 -4.68 5.00
N LEU A 52 8.49 -5.44 5.92
CA LEU A 52 9.85 -5.20 6.43
C LEU A 52 10.83 -6.32 6.03
N SER A 53 10.38 -7.30 5.25
CA SER A 53 11.11 -8.53 5.00
C SER A 53 12.22 -8.42 3.95
#